data_AF-A0A5P9HL46-F1
#
_entry.id   AF-A0A5P9HL46-F1
#
_cell.length_a   1.000
_cell.length_b   1.000
_cell.length_c   1.000
_cell.angle_alpha   90.00
_cell.angle_beta   90.00
_cell.angle_gamma   90.00
#
_symmetry.space_group_name_H-M   'P 1'
#
loop_
_entity.id
_entity.type
_entity.pdbx_description
1 polymer ?
#
loop_
_entity_poly.entity_id
_entity_poly.type
_entity_poly.pdbx_seq_one_letter_code
_entity_poly.pdbx_strand_id
1 'polypeptide(L)'
;MEQEKRYSQMTSYELHQEIASLKEKARKAEQLGIVNEFAVLERKMTMAKAYMLNPEDFKPGAVYEIEGDPGVHFKITYMNGVFAWGHRIHGETVSTEEEGLPISMLVKIDH
;
A
#
# COMPACT_ATOMS: atom_id res chain seq x y z
N MET A 1 -9.26 -11.59 25.02
CA MET A 1 -8.86 -10.73 23.89
C MET A 1 -9.02 -11.56 22.65
N GLU A 2 -10.00 -11.22 21.81
CA GLU A 2 -10.17 -11.89 20.51
C GLU A 2 -8.93 -11.54 19.68
N GLN A 3 -8.16 -12.55 19.29
CA GLN A 3 -6.95 -12.33 18.52
C GLN A 3 -7.39 -12.08 17.07
N GLU A 4 -7.46 -10.80 16.67
CA GLU A 4 -7.75 -10.44 15.28
C GLU A 4 -6.79 -11.19 14.36
N LYS A 5 -7.35 -11.87 13.36
CA LYS A 5 -6.59 -12.64 12.38
C LYS A 5 -5.64 -11.69 11.63
N ARG A 6 -4.37 -12.08 11.46
CA ARG A 6 -3.42 -11.24 10.69
C ARG A 6 -3.83 -11.26 9.21
N TYR A 7 -3.62 -10.17 8.48
CA TYR A 7 -3.92 -10.10 7.04
C TYR A 7 -3.23 -11.21 6.24
N SER A 8 -2.01 -11.61 6.62
CA SER A 8 -1.29 -12.74 6.00
C SER A 8 -1.95 -14.10 6.17
N GLN A 9 -2.93 -14.22 7.07
CA GLN A 9 -3.68 -15.45 7.32
C GLN A 9 -5.10 -15.37 6.74
N MET A 10 -5.54 -14.20 6.31
CA MET A 10 -6.87 -14.01 5.74
C MET A 10 -6.93 -14.57 4.31
N THR A 11 -8.05 -15.20 4.00
CA THR A 11 -8.44 -15.56 2.63
C THR A 11 -8.75 -14.30 1.83
N SER A 12 -8.77 -14.41 0.51
CA SER A 12 -9.19 -13.29 -0.35
C SER A 12 -10.56 -12.75 0.05
N TYR A 13 -11.55 -13.63 0.32
CA TYR A 13 -12.87 -13.20 0.78
C TYR A 13 -12.82 -12.41 2.10
N GLU A 14 -12.07 -12.89 3.10
CA GLU A 14 -11.91 -12.19 4.38
C GLU A 14 -11.22 -10.82 4.20
N LEU A 15 -10.20 -10.72 3.33
CA LEU A 15 -9.55 -9.43 3.01
C LEU A 15 -10.52 -8.44 2.36
N HIS A 16 -11.39 -8.89 1.45
CA HIS A 16 -12.41 -8.03 0.85
C HIS A 16 -13.41 -7.52 1.89
N GLN A 17 -13.85 -8.39 2.82
CA GLN A 17 -14.76 -8.00 3.90
C GLN A 17 -14.10 -7.00 4.86
N GLU A 18 -12.84 -7.23 5.20
CA GLU A 18 -12.05 -6.33 6.04
C GLU A 18 -11.91 -4.94 5.39
N ILE A 19 -11.53 -4.89 4.10
CA ILE A 19 -11.42 -3.62 3.36
C ILE A 19 -12.77 -2.89 3.31
N ALA A 20 -13.88 -3.60 3.09
CA ALA A 20 -15.21 -2.99 3.08
C ALA A 20 -15.57 -2.39 4.46
N SER A 21 -15.24 -3.10 5.55
CA SER A 21 -15.43 -2.60 6.92
C SER A 21 -14.61 -1.36 7.21
N LEU A 22 -13.32 -1.38 6.84
CA LEU A 22 -12.41 -0.24 7.00
C LEU A 22 -12.88 0.97 6.19
N LYS A 23 -13.34 0.75 4.95
CA LYS A 23 -13.85 1.82 4.07
C LYS A 23 -15.05 2.53 4.66
N GLU A 24 -16.01 1.79 5.23
CA GLU A 24 -17.18 2.39 5.87
C GLU A 24 -16.80 3.18 7.14
N LYS A 25 -15.83 2.70 7.92
CA LYS A 25 -15.28 3.46 9.06
C LYS A 25 -14.57 4.73 8.59
N ALA A 26 -13.77 4.65 7.53
CA ALA A 26 -13.02 5.78 6.99
C ALA A 26 -13.97 6.88 6.52
N ARG A 27 -15.02 6.50 5.77
CA ARG A 27 -16.09 7.40 5.32
C ARG A 27 -16.75 8.15 6.48
N LYS A 28 -17.01 7.48 7.61
CA LYS A 28 -17.57 8.13 8.81
C LYS A 28 -16.58 9.07 9.47
N ALA A 29 -15.32 8.65 9.62
CA ALA A 29 -14.27 9.48 10.20
C ALA A 29 -14.06 10.77 9.38
N GLU A 30 -14.05 10.65 8.05
CA GLU A 30 -13.98 11.79 7.12
C GLU A 30 -15.17 12.75 7.30
N GLN A 31 -16.40 12.23 7.32
CA GLN A 31 -17.61 13.05 7.52
C GLN A 31 -17.63 13.80 8.86
N LEU A 32 -17.01 13.23 9.89
CA LEU A 32 -16.89 13.85 11.21
C LEU A 32 -15.65 14.75 11.36
N GLY A 33 -14.82 14.86 10.31
CA GLY A 33 -13.58 15.65 10.33
C GLY A 33 -12.46 15.06 11.19
N ILE A 34 -12.50 13.75 11.47
CA ILE A 34 -11.53 13.03 12.30
C ILE A 34 -10.35 12.55 11.43
N VAL A 35 -9.51 13.50 11.01
CA VAL A 35 -8.44 13.29 10.01
C VAL A 35 -7.41 12.23 10.44
N ASN A 36 -7.07 12.18 11.73
CA ASN A 36 -6.13 11.20 12.26
C ASN A 36 -6.67 9.76 12.19
N GLU A 37 -7.94 9.55 12.53
CA GLU A 37 -8.58 8.23 12.42
C GLU A 37 -8.71 7.81 10.96
N PHE A 38 -9.13 8.73 10.09
CA PHE A 38 -9.18 8.51 8.65
C PHE A 38 -7.83 8.03 8.11
N ALA A 39 -6.73 8.73 8.43
CA ALA A 39 -5.39 8.36 7.98
C ALA A 39 -4.94 6.97 8.48
N VAL A 40 -5.33 6.58 9.70
CA VAL A 40 -5.05 5.23 10.23
C VAL A 40 -5.83 4.17 9.44
N LEU A 41 -7.11 4.43 9.12
CA LEU A 41 -7.96 3.50 8.39
C LEU A 41 -7.50 3.32 6.93
N GLU A 42 -7.09 4.41 6.27
CA GLU A 42 -6.47 4.37 4.94
C GLU A 42 -5.21 3.48 4.94
N ARG A 43 -4.30 3.67 5.90
CA ARG A 43 -3.09 2.83 6.02
C ARG A 43 -3.42 1.35 6.22
N LYS A 44 -4.46 1.04 7.01
CA LYS A 44 -4.93 -0.36 7.17
C LYS A 44 -5.44 -0.92 5.86
N MET A 45 -6.22 -0.16 5.09
CA MET A 45 -6.70 -0.58 3.78
C MET A 45 -5.55 -0.79 2.79
N THR A 46 -4.57 0.12 2.73
CA THR A 46 -3.36 -0.05 1.91
C THR A 46 -2.67 -1.37 2.23
N MET A 47 -2.50 -1.69 3.51
CA MET A 47 -1.90 -2.96 3.93
C MET A 47 -2.75 -4.17 3.55
N ALA A 48 -4.06 -4.14 3.77
CA ALA A 48 -4.94 -5.24 3.40
C ALA A 48 -4.92 -5.51 1.88
N LYS A 49 -4.95 -4.44 1.06
CA LYS A 49 -4.79 -4.53 -0.41
C LYS A 49 -3.47 -5.16 -0.81
N ALA A 50 -2.37 -4.91 -0.10
CA ALA A 50 -1.07 -5.49 -0.42
C ALA A 50 -1.08 -7.03 -0.33
N TYR A 51 -1.85 -7.60 0.60
CA TYR A 51 -2.05 -9.05 0.72
C TYR A 51 -2.99 -9.65 -0.33
N MET A 52 -3.66 -8.81 -1.14
CA MET A 52 -4.47 -9.27 -2.27
C MET A 52 -3.68 -9.32 -3.59
N LEU A 53 -2.48 -8.76 -3.61
CA LEU A 53 -1.61 -8.73 -4.78
C LEU A 53 -0.59 -9.87 -4.72
N ASN A 54 -0.07 -10.24 -5.89
CA ASN A 54 1.00 -11.21 -6.00
C ASN A 54 2.37 -10.49 -6.00
N PRO A 55 3.22 -10.67 -4.97
CA PRO A 55 4.54 -10.04 -4.92
C PRO A 55 5.43 -10.40 -6.11
N GLU A 56 5.21 -11.56 -6.76
CA GLU A 56 5.97 -11.98 -7.93
C GLU A 56 5.71 -11.09 -9.16
N ASP A 57 4.65 -10.29 -9.18
CA ASP A 57 4.38 -9.35 -10.27
C ASP A 57 5.25 -8.08 -10.18
N PHE A 58 6.00 -7.91 -9.08
CA PHE A 58 6.87 -6.78 -8.79
C PHE A 58 8.33 -7.23 -8.75
N LYS A 59 9.16 -6.64 -9.63
CA LYS A 59 10.56 -7.07 -9.81
C LYS A 59 11.57 -6.01 -9.37
N PRO A 60 12.66 -6.41 -8.70
CA PRO A 60 13.81 -5.53 -8.47
C PRO A 60 14.29 -4.86 -9.76
N GLY A 61 14.68 -3.60 -9.66
CA GLY A 61 15.11 -2.76 -10.78
C GLY A 61 13.97 -2.08 -11.55
N ALA A 62 12.73 -2.56 -11.43
CA ALA A 62 11.58 -1.93 -12.07
C ALA A 62 11.17 -0.64 -11.36
N VAL A 63 10.56 0.26 -12.14
CA VAL A 63 10.07 1.56 -11.69
C VAL A 63 8.56 1.59 -11.84
N TYR A 64 7.87 2.06 -10.80
CA TYR A 64 6.42 2.18 -10.71
C TYR A 64 6.05 3.61 -10.36
N GLU A 65 4.86 4.06 -10.74
CA GLU A 65 4.28 5.30 -10.17
C GLU A 65 3.70 5.00 -8.79
N ILE A 66 3.73 5.97 -7.87
CA ILE A 66 3.17 5.82 -6.53
C ILE A 66 1.70 6.27 -6.54
N GLU A 67 0.80 5.37 -6.13
CA GLU A 67 -0.63 5.66 -6.00
C GLU A 67 -0.85 6.87 -5.07
N GLY A 68 -1.54 7.89 -5.57
CA GLY A 68 -1.85 9.11 -4.82
C GLY A 68 -0.73 10.16 -4.78
N ASP A 69 0.39 9.94 -5.47
CA ASP A 69 1.51 10.89 -5.56
C ASP A 69 1.96 11.08 -7.03
N PRO A 70 1.13 11.75 -7.87
CA PRO A 70 1.35 11.82 -9.32
C PRO A 70 2.72 12.39 -9.70
N GLY A 71 3.40 11.72 -10.63
CA GLY A 71 4.75 12.12 -11.07
C GLY A 71 5.87 11.74 -10.10
N VAL A 72 5.54 11.14 -8.95
CA VAL A 72 6.51 10.50 -8.06
C VAL A 72 6.53 9.00 -8.36
N HIS A 73 7.73 8.50 -8.63
CA HIS A 73 7.98 7.11 -8.97
C HIS A 73 8.76 6.41 -7.86
N PHE A 74 8.77 5.09 -7.90
CA PHE A 74 9.48 4.24 -6.96
C PHE A 74 10.28 3.18 -7.70
N LYS A 75 11.60 3.17 -7.49
CA LYS A 75 12.48 2.13 -8.03
C LYS A 75 12.72 1.07 -6.97
N ILE A 76 12.32 -0.16 -7.27
CA ILE A 76 12.48 -1.30 -6.36
C ILE A 76 13.95 -1.73 -6.32
N THR A 77 14.54 -1.82 -5.14
CA THR A 77 15.83 -2.45 -4.88
C THR A 77 15.66 -3.94 -4.57
N TYR A 78 14.71 -4.29 -3.72
CA TYR A 78 14.37 -5.69 -3.40
C TYR A 78 12.94 -5.83 -2.86
N MET A 79 12.46 -7.07 -2.78
CA MET A 79 11.14 -7.42 -2.24
C MET A 79 11.28 -8.13 -0.89
N ASN A 80 10.39 -7.83 0.06
CA ASN A 80 10.29 -8.54 1.34
C ASN A 80 8.81 -8.69 1.74
N GLY A 81 8.27 -9.90 1.55
CA GLY A 81 6.84 -10.15 1.73
C GLY A 81 6.00 -9.30 0.77
N VAL A 82 5.03 -8.55 1.31
CA VAL A 82 4.17 -7.64 0.54
C VAL A 82 4.73 -6.21 0.45
N PHE A 83 6.00 -6.02 0.78
CA PHE A 83 6.69 -4.74 0.69
C PHE A 83 7.74 -4.75 -0.43
N ALA A 84 7.81 -3.65 -1.15
CA ALA A 84 8.92 -3.29 -2.01
C ALA A 84 9.82 -2.29 -1.28
N TRP A 85 11.11 -2.61 -1.19
CA TRP A 85 12.12 -1.72 -0.63
C TRP A 85 12.88 -1.04 -1.76
N GLY A 86 13.13 0.26 -1.64
CA GLY A 86 13.71 1.04 -2.72
C GLY A 86 13.70 2.54 -2.47
N HIS A 87 13.78 3.30 -3.56
CA HIS A 87 13.95 4.76 -3.51
C HIS A 87 12.90 5.48 -4.35
N ARG A 88 12.39 6.60 -3.82
CA ARG A 88 11.55 7.53 -4.58
C ARG A 88 12.37 8.26 -5.65
N ILE A 89 11.71 8.52 -6.78
CA ILE A 89 12.23 9.31 -7.89
C ILE A 89 11.22 10.42 -8.18
N HIS A 90 11.67 11.67 -8.20
CA HIS A 90 10.88 12.82 -8.58
C HIS A 90 11.66 13.66 -9.61
N GLY A 91 11.18 13.66 -10.86
CA GLY A 91 11.94 14.19 -11.99
C GLY A 91 13.30 13.49 -12.13
N GLU A 92 14.38 14.26 -12.11
CA GLU A 92 15.76 13.75 -12.19
C GLU A 92 16.37 13.40 -10.82
N THR A 93 15.62 13.63 -9.72
CA THR A 93 16.13 13.43 -8.37
C THR A 93 15.74 12.05 -7.85
N VAL A 94 16.72 11.28 -7.38
CA VAL A 94 16.52 10.02 -6.66
C VAL A 94 16.79 10.27 -5.18
N SER A 95 15.85 9.89 -4.31
CA SER A 95 16.05 9.95 -2.86
C SER A 95 17.24 9.09 -2.44
N THR A 96 18.06 9.59 -1.51
CA THR A 96 19.14 8.81 -0.90
C THR A 96 18.64 7.85 0.18
N GLU A 97 17.45 8.09 0.72
CA GLU A 97 16.85 7.24 1.74
C GLU A 97 16.15 6.04 1.09
N GLU A 98 16.45 4.84 1.59
CA GLU A 98 15.69 3.64 1.26
C GLU A 98 14.46 3.56 2.16
N GLU A 99 13.30 3.28 1.58
CA GLU A 99 12.06 3.04 2.32
C GLU A 99 11.34 1.80 1.82
N GLY A 100 10.49 1.23 2.68
CA GLY A 100 9.61 0.10 2.34
C GLY A 100 8.20 0.59 2.07
N LEU A 101 7.70 0.40 0.85
CA LEU A 101 6.31 0.68 0.48
C LEU A 101 5.52 -0.63 0.29
N PRO A 102 4.27 -0.71 0.78
CA PRO A 102 3.36 -1.79 0.41
C PRO A 102 3.18 -1.84 -1.11
N ILE A 103 3.20 -3.04 -1.69
CA ILE A 103 3.06 -3.21 -3.16
C ILE A 103 1.73 -2.69 -3.73
N SER A 104 0.72 -2.53 -2.88
CA SER A 104 -0.56 -1.91 -3.24
C SER A 104 -0.45 -0.43 -3.60
N MET A 105 0.65 0.23 -3.25
CA MET A 105 0.91 1.62 -3.63
C MET A 105 1.62 1.76 -4.98
N LEU A 106 1.99 0.66 -5.64
CA LEU A 106 2.81 0.68 -6.85
C LEU A 106 1.96 0.42 -8.09
N VAL A 107 1.85 1.42 -8.95
CA VAL A 107 1.07 1.38 -10.20
C VAL A 107 2.01 1.17 -11.37
N LYS A 108 1.70 0.18 -12.23
CA LYS A 108 2.45 -0.04 -13.47
C LYS A 108 2.27 1.16 -14.39
N ILE A 109 3.37 1.62 -14.97
CA ILE A 109 3.36 2.62 -16.03
C ILE A 109 3.11 1.86 -17.33
N ASP A 110 1.86 1.73 -17.75
CA ASP A 110 1.56 1.18 -19.06
C ASP A 110 2.14 2.12 -20.14
N HIS A 111 2.96 1.57 -21.05
CA HIS A 111 3.51 2.27 -22.21
C HIS A 111 2.69 1.93 -23.46
#